data_AF-A0A831T888-F1
#
_entry.id   AF-A0A831T888-F1
#
_cell.length_a   1.000
_cell.length_b   1.000
_cell.length_c   1.000
_cell.angle_alpha   90.00
_cell.angle_beta   90.00
_cell.angle_gamma   90.00
#
_symmetry.space_group_name_H-M   'P 1'
#
loop_
_entity.id
_entity.type
_entity.pdbx_description
1 polymer ?
#
loop_
_entity_poly.entity_id
_entity_poly.type
_entity_poly.pdbx_seq_one_letter_code
_entity_poly.pdbx_strand_id
1 'polypeptide(L)'
;MATIQSKNFYDEISNYEKKLICEALAQTNGNQARAARMLCLRPTTLAAQIRRLGIDAKAFKQAGARRGNEPRENLQQEPSSARFEKLYNS
;
A
#
# COMPACT_ATOMS: atom_id res chain seq x y z
N MET A 1 26.33 7.30 19.65
CA MET A 1 25.56 8.53 19.36
C MET A 1 24.74 8.27 18.10
N ALA A 2 23.41 8.27 18.18
CA ALA A 2 22.56 8.13 17.01
C ALA A 2 22.36 9.52 16.38
N THR A 3 22.90 9.72 15.19
CA THR A 3 22.75 10.94 14.41
C THR A 3 21.30 11.04 13.94
N ILE A 4 20.53 12.01 14.45
CA ILE A 4 19.19 12.28 13.94
C ILE A 4 19.39 12.81 12.51
N GLN A 5 19.12 11.97 11.51
CA GLN A 5 19.13 12.44 10.13
C GLN A 5 18.09 13.55 10.00
N SER A 6 18.51 14.70 9.49
CA SER A 6 17.60 15.80 9.14
C SER A 6 16.68 15.31 8.01
N LYS A 7 15.50 14.81 8.38
CA LYS A 7 14.45 14.38 7.46
C LYS A 7 13.35 15.42 7.44
N ASN A 8 12.88 15.76 6.24
CA ASN A 8 11.77 16.68 6.08
C ASN A 8 10.46 16.00 6.53
N PHE A 9 9.74 16.65 7.44
CA PHE A 9 8.49 16.15 7.99
C PHE A 9 7.42 15.88 6.91
N TYR A 10 7.33 16.74 5.89
CA TYR A 10 6.35 16.59 4.82
C TYR A 10 6.64 15.40 3.91
N ASP A 11 7.92 15.06 3.72
CA ASP A 11 8.33 13.88 2.97
C ASP A 11 7.98 12.59 3.73
N GLU A 12 8.21 12.57 5.05
CA GLU A 12 7.85 11.42 5.89
C GLU A 12 6.34 11.21 5.96
N ILE A 13 5.54 12.28 6.07
CA ILE A 13 4.08 12.17 5.96
C ILE A 13 3.68 11.62 4.59
N SER A 14 4.27 12.13 3.50
CA SER A 14 3.94 11.69 2.14
C SER A 14 4.29 10.21 1.92
N ASN A 15 5.41 9.75 2.48
CA ASN A 15 5.82 8.35 2.45
C ASN A 15 4.87 7.46 3.25
N TYR A 16 4.48 7.90 4.45
CA TYR A 16 3.52 7.20 5.28
C TYR A 16 2.14 7.10 4.61
N GLU A 17 1.67 8.20 4.03
CA GLU A 17 0.41 8.26 3.28
C GLU A 17 0.45 7.31 2.06
N LYS A 18 1.56 7.32 1.31
CA LYS A 18 1.77 6.42 0.17
C LYS A 18 1.71 4.96 0.60
N LYS A 19 2.38 4.61 1.70
CA LYS A 19 2.36 3.25 2.27
C LYS A 19 0.94 2.82 2.63
N LEU A 20 0.19 3.66 3.33
CA LEU A 20 -1.18 3.35 3.76
C LEU A 20 -2.13 3.12 2.58
N ILE A 21 -2.02 3.95 1.53
CA ILE A 21 -2.84 3.79 0.31
C ILE A 21 -2.46 2.51 -0.43
N CYS A 22 -1.18 2.19 -0.56
CA CYS A 22 -0.72 0.94 -1.20
C CYS A 22 -1.22 -0.31 -0.45
N GLU A 23 -1.20 -0.30 0.89
CA GLU A 23 -1.73 -1.40 1.71
C GLU A 23 -3.23 -1.60 1.49
N ALA A 24 -4.01 -0.51 1.50
CA ALA A 24 -5.45 -0.58 1.25
C ALA A 24 -5.76 -1.07 -0.18
N LEU A 25 -5.00 -0.64 -1.19
CA LEU A 25 -5.13 -1.14 -2.57
C LEU A 25 -4.76 -2.63 -2.67
N ALA A 26 -3.72 -3.09 -1.98
CA ALA A 26 -3.33 -4.50 -1.99
C ALA A 26 -4.39 -5.42 -1.37
N GLN A 27 -4.97 -4.99 -0.25
CA GLN A 27 -6.05 -5.71 0.45
C GLN A 27 -7.35 -5.76 -0.39
N THR A 28 -7.57 -4.75 -1.23
CA THR A 28 -8.78 -4.63 -2.06
C THR A 28 -8.58 -5.05 -3.51
N ASN A 29 -7.45 -5.67 -3.86
CA ASN A 29 -7.08 -6.06 -5.23
C ASN A 29 -7.17 -4.88 -6.23
N GLY A 30 -6.73 -3.70 -5.82
CA GLY A 30 -6.74 -2.48 -6.63
C GLY A 30 -8.11 -1.80 -6.75
N ASN A 31 -9.13 -2.22 -5.98
CA ASN A 31 -10.43 -1.55 -5.97
C ASN A 31 -10.36 -0.26 -5.13
N GLN A 32 -10.11 0.86 -5.80
CA GLN A 32 -9.98 2.18 -5.16
C GLN A 32 -11.21 2.58 -4.33
N ALA A 33 -12.44 2.24 -4.75
CA ALA A 33 -13.64 2.57 -3.99
C ALA A 33 -13.70 1.82 -2.65
N ARG A 34 -13.29 0.54 -2.64
CA ARG A 34 -13.17 -0.24 -1.40
C ARG A 34 -11.99 0.26 -0.55
N ALA A 35 -10.85 0.56 -1.17
CA ALA A 35 -9.69 1.10 -0.46
C ALA A 35 -10.03 2.45 0.22
N ALA A 36 -10.76 3.32 -0.46
CA ALA A 36 -11.19 4.61 0.09
C ALA A 36 -12.08 4.41 1.32
N ARG A 37 -13.02 3.46 1.27
CA ARG A 37 -13.87 3.10 2.43
C ARG A 37 -13.05 2.54 3.59
N MET A 38 -12.05 1.70 3.32
CA MET A 38 -11.17 1.15 4.36
C MET A 38 -10.34 2.24 5.06
N LEU A 39 -9.97 3.28 4.33
CA LEU A 39 -9.24 4.44 4.88
C LEU A 39 -10.17 5.55 5.39
N CYS A 40 -11.49 5.35 5.38
CA CYS A 40 -12.48 6.37 5.74
C CYS A 40 -12.37 7.67 4.92
N LEU A 41 -11.97 7.55 3.65
CA LEU A 41 -11.81 8.66 2.70
C LEU A 41 -12.93 8.68 1.67
N ARG A 42 -13.19 9.87 1.10
CA ARG A 42 -14.01 9.97 -0.12
C ARG A 42 -13.24 9.34 -1.29
N PRO A 43 -13.90 8.64 -2.22
CA PRO A 43 -13.24 8.07 -3.40
C PRO A 43 -12.49 9.11 -4.23
N THR A 44 -13.04 10.32 -4.35
CA THR A 44 -12.40 11.44 -5.07
C THR A 44 -11.12 11.93 -4.39
N THR A 45 -11.10 11.94 -3.05
CA THR A 45 -9.90 12.26 -2.26
C THR A 45 -8.82 11.22 -2.48
N LEU A 46 -9.15 9.93 -2.35
CA LEU A 46 -8.19 8.86 -2.60
C LEU A 46 -7.64 8.92 -4.03
N ALA A 47 -8.50 9.12 -5.02
CA ALA A 47 -8.07 9.23 -6.42
C ALA A 47 -7.12 10.43 -6.64
N ALA A 48 -7.33 11.55 -5.95
CA ALA A 48 -6.43 12.69 -6.00
C ALA A 48 -5.07 12.40 -5.35
N GLN A 49 -5.07 11.73 -4.19
CA GLN A 49 -3.84 11.33 -3.50
C GLN A 49 -3.04 10.32 -4.33
N ILE A 50 -3.70 9.34 -4.95
CA ILE A 50 -3.06 8.36 -5.85
C ILE A 50 -2.31 9.07 -6.99
N ARG A 51 -2.94 10.06 -7.64
CA ARG A 51 -2.30 10.85 -8.70
C ARG A 51 -1.12 11.68 -8.16
N ARG A 52 -1.31 12.35 -7.02
CA ARG A 52 -0.28 13.20 -6.40
C ARG A 52 0.96 12.40 -5.98
N LEU A 53 0.75 11.20 -5.45
CA LEU A 53 1.81 10.33 -4.94
C LEU A 53 2.40 9.37 -5.99
N GLY A 54 1.90 9.42 -7.24
CA GLY A 54 2.38 8.60 -8.35
C GLY A 54 2.14 7.10 -8.16
N ILE A 55 1.03 6.69 -7.55
CA ILE A 55 0.72 5.27 -7.28
C ILE A 55 0.00 4.66 -8.49
N ASP A 56 0.53 3.55 -9.03
CA ASP A 56 -0.19 2.78 -10.05
C ASP A 56 -1.18 1.79 -9.41
N ALA A 57 -2.43 2.21 -9.28
CA ALA A 57 -3.50 1.36 -8.75
C ALA A 57 -3.80 0.12 -9.62
N LYS A 58 -3.47 0.13 -10.92
CA LYS A 58 -3.76 -1.00 -11.82
C LYS A 58 -2.82 -2.18 -11.57
N ALA A 59 -1.59 -1.93 -11.13
CA ALA A 59 -0.64 -2.96 -10.75
C ALA A 59 -1.22 -3.90 -9.66
N PHE A 60 -1.98 -3.36 -8.71
CA PHE A 60 -2.62 -4.13 -7.64
C PHE A 60 -3.76 -5.04 -8.11
N LYS A 61 -4.39 -4.71 -9.25
CA LYS A 61 -5.44 -5.55 -9.85
C LYS A 61 -4.87 -6.82 -10.47
N GLN A 62 -3.66 -6.73 -11.04
CA GLN A 62 -2.99 -7.84 -11.71
C GLN A 62 -2.39 -8.85 -10.72
N ALA A 63 -1.93 -8.38 -9.55
CA ALA A 63 -1.44 -9.25 -8.48
C ALA A 63 -2.54 -10.15 -7.86
N GLY A 64 -3.79 -9.68 -7.84
CA GLY A 64 -4.94 -10.48 -7.39
C GLY A 64 -5.26 -11.65 -8.33
N ALA A 65 -5.08 -11.49 -9.64
CA ALA A 65 -5.30 -12.55 -10.62
C ALA A 65 -4.30 -13.71 -10.48
N ARG A 66 -3.07 -13.44 -10.02
CA ARG A 66 -2.05 -14.48 -9.74
C ARG A 66 -2.27 -15.21 -8.41
N ARG A 67 -2.98 -14.60 -7.45
CA ARG A 67 -3.27 -15.17 -6.11
C ARG A 67 -4.29 -16.32 -6.10
N GLY A 68 -4.96 -16.60 -7.22
CA GLY A 68 -5.93 -17.70 -7.34
C GLY A 68 -5.34 -19.11 -7.23
N ASN A 69 -4.01 -19.25 -7.31
CA ASN A 69 -3.31 -20.54 -7.35
C ASN A 69 -2.33 -20.78 -6.17
N GLU A 70 -2.41 -20.00 -5.08
CA GLU A 70 -1.57 -20.21 -3.88
C GLU A 70 -2.21 -21.27 -2.95
N PRO A 71 -1.48 -22.34 -2.54
CA PRO A 71 -1.97 -23.30 -1.56
C PRO A 71 -2.29 -22.59 -0.23
N ARG A 72 -3.47 -22.85 0.35
CA ARG A 72 -3.93 -22.20 1.60
C ARG A 72 -3.15 -22.62 2.86
N GLU A 73 -2.10 -23.41 2.71
CA GLU A 73 -1.38 -24.04 3.81
C GLU A 73 -0.06 -23.32 4.11
N ASN A 74 -0.16 -22.16 4.75
CA ASN A 74 0.76 -21.73 5.82
C ASN A 74 0.33 -20.38 6.41
N LEU A 75 -0.80 -20.39 7.12
CA LEU A 75 -1.35 -19.20 7.77
C LEU A 75 -0.62 -18.83 9.08
N GLN A 76 0.45 -19.56 9.47
CA GLN A 76 0.98 -19.44 10.84
C GLN A 76 2.29 -18.66 11.01
N GLN A 77 3.14 -18.38 10.01
CA GLN A 77 4.46 -17.74 10.31
C GLN A 77 5.06 -16.85 9.23
N GLU A 78 4.32 -15.90 8.65
CA GLU A 78 4.95 -14.74 8.00
C GLU A 78 4.39 -13.46 8.61
N PRO A 79 5.19 -12.64 9.32
CA PRO A 79 4.70 -11.36 9.84
C PRO A 79 4.25 -10.52 8.64
N SER A 80 3.02 -9.99 8.73
CA SER A 80 2.37 -9.24 7.66
C SER A 80 3.26 -8.14 7.06
N SER A 81 4.22 -7.62 7.81
CA SER A 81 5.21 -6.62 7.41
C SER A 81 6.26 -7.10 6.39
N ALA A 82 6.69 -8.37 6.40
CA ALA A 82 7.80 -8.87 5.58
C ALA A 82 7.46 -8.93 4.08
N ARG A 83 6.17 -9.12 3.74
CA ARG A 83 5.67 -9.14 2.35
C ARG A 83 5.65 -7.75 1.71
N PHE A 84 5.49 -6.69 2.51
CA PHE A 84 5.38 -5.31 2.03
C PHE A 84 6.74 -4.67 1.71
N GLU A 85 7.81 -5.07 2.41
CA GLU A 85 9.18 -4.53 2.20
C GLU A 85 9.70 -4.75 0.76
N LYS A 86 9.41 -5.90 0.14
CA LYS A 86 9.88 -6.21 -1.24
C LYS A 86 9.24 -5.34 -2.33
N LEU A 87 8.05 -4.80 -2.08
CA LEU A 87 7.36 -3.89 -3.01
C LEU A 87 7.72 -2.42 -2.75
N TYR A 88 8.33 -2.13 -1.60
CA TYR A 88 8.67 -0.78 -1.17
C TYR A 88 10.11 -0.38 -1.54
N ASN A 89 11.03 -1.34 -1.65
CA ASN A 89 12.47 -1.12 -1.92
C ASN A 89 12.93 -1.50 -3.35
N SER A 90 12.01 -1.57 -4.32
CA SER A 90 12.34 -1.83 -5.74
C SER A 90 11.98 -0.64 -6.62
#